data_AF-A0AAW5Z575-F1
#
_entry.id   AF-A0AAW5Z575-F1
#
_cell.length_a   1.000
_cell.length_b   1.000
_cell.length_c   1.000
_cell.angle_alpha   90.00
_cell.angle_beta   90.00
_cell.angle_gamma   90.00
#
_symmetry.space_group_name_H-M   'P 1'
#
loop_
_entity.id
_entity.type
_entity.pdbx_description
1 polymer ?
#
loop_
_entity_poly.entity_id
_entity_poly.type
_entity_poly.pdbx_seq_one_letter_code
_entity_poly.pdbx_strand_id
1 'polypeptide(L)'
;VERISAGFQRIVLGGEALDGFTSRGFDDHSKLFFPQSDAHFVPPTVTEEGIVWPEGPRPPSRDYTPLYDELRHELAIDFFIHEGGVASGWAMQAQPGDKLTVAGPRGSLVVPEDYAYQLY
;
A
#
# COMPACT_ATOMS: atom_id res chain seq x y z
N VAL A 1 3.73 -13.51 -5.22
CA VAL A 1 2.31 -13.32 -5.59
C VAL A 1 1.59 -14.62 -5.29
N GLU A 2 0.49 -14.57 -4.55
CA GLU A 2 -0.22 -15.75 -4.05
C GLU A 2 -1.74 -15.56 -4.12
N ARG A 3 -2.48 -16.58 -4.53
CA ARG A 3 -3.95 -16.59 -4.45
C ARG A 3 -4.38 -17.14 -3.10
N ILE A 4 -4.78 -16.27 -2.18
CA ILE A 4 -5.09 -16.64 -0.78
C ILE A 4 -6.56 -17.00 -0.56
N SER A 5 -7.44 -16.66 -1.51
CA SER A 5 -8.84 -17.13 -1.51
C SER A 5 -9.44 -17.05 -2.93
N ALA A 6 -10.72 -17.44 -3.06
CA ALA A 6 -11.45 -17.30 -4.31
C ALA A 6 -11.49 -15.84 -4.82
N GLY A 7 -11.52 -14.86 -3.91
CA GLY A 7 -11.65 -13.44 -4.24
C GLY A 7 -10.42 -12.59 -3.97
N PHE A 8 -9.38 -13.11 -3.32
CA PHE A 8 -8.23 -12.31 -2.90
C PHE A 8 -6.90 -12.83 -3.45
N GLN A 9 -6.07 -11.88 -3.91
CA GLN A 9 -4.70 -12.10 -4.33
C GLN A 9 -3.76 -11.29 -3.43
N ARG A 10 -2.82 -11.97 -2.78
CA ARG A 10 -1.77 -11.37 -1.96
C ARG A 10 -0.55 -11.05 -2.81
N ILE A 11 -0.05 -9.83 -2.69
CA ILE A 11 1.23 -9.41 -3.24
C ILE A 11 2.11 -8.96 -2.10
N VAL A 12 3.32 -9.52 -2.06
CA VAL A 12 4.34 -9.17 -1.07
C VAL A 12 5.34 -8.24 -1.75
N LEU A 13 5.47 -7.04 -1.20
CA LEU A 13 6.44 -6.03 -1.58
C LEU A 13 7.64 -6.11 -0.62
N GLY A 14 8.82 -5.85 -1.15
CA GLY A 14 10.06 -5.83 -0.38
C GLY A 14 11.05 -4.82 -0.93
N GLY A 15 12.25 -4.80 -0.36
CA GLY A 15 13.35 -3.93 -0.78
C GLY A 15 13.63 -2.80 0.21
N GLU A 16 14.76 -2.13 0.02
CA GLU A 16 15.29 -1.08 0.93
C GLU A 16 14.35 0.12 1.08
N ALA A 17 13.41 0.31 0.14
CA ALA A 17 12.40 1.37 0.24
C ALA A 17 11.39 1.16 1.38
N LEU A 18 11.39 0.00 2.04
CA LEU A 18 10.62 -0.27 3.26
C LEU A 18 11.36 0.13 4.54
N ASP A 19 12.61 0.60 4.46
CA ASP A 19 13.36 1.03 5.64
C ASP A 19 12.60 2.11 6.41
N GLY A 20 12.34 1.85 7.69
CA GLY A 20 11.57 2.75 8.55
C GLY A 20 10.05 2.72 8.35
N PHE A 21 9.53 1.84 7.48
CA PHE A 21 8.11 1.59 7.39
C PHE A 21 7.59 1.03 8.72
N THR A 22 6.47 1.57 9.19
CA THR A 22 5.76 1.04 10.36
C THR A 22 4.26 1.07 10.09
N SER A 23 3.56 0.04 10.57
CA SER A 23 2.10 0.03 10.62
C SER A 23 1.70 -0.65 11.91
N ARG A 24 1.19 0.14 12.85
CA ARG A 24 0.87 -0.31 14.22
C ARG A 24 -0.62 -0.33 14.51
N GLY A 25 -1.41 0.41 13.72
CA GLY A 25 -2.87 0.42 13.83
C GLY A 25 -3.47 -0.67 12.96
N PHE A 26 -4.50 -1.34 13.47
CA PHE A 26 -5.23 -2.35 12.69
C PHE A 26 -6.03 -1.73 11.53
N ASP A 27 -6.32 -0.44 11.62
CA ASP A 27 -7.06 0.37 10.65
C ASP A 27 -6.15 1.29 9.81
N ASP A 28 -4.83 1.08 9.90
CA ASP A 28 -3.88 1.77 9.05
C ASP A 28 -4.22 1.55 7.57
N HIS A 29 -3.98 2.58 6.77
CA HIS A 29 -4.09 2.49 5.32
C HIS A 29 -2.91 3.19 4.65
N SER A 30 -2.44 2.57 3.58
CA SER A 30 -1.47 3.14 2.67
C SER A 30 -2.11 3.38 1.31
N LYS A 31 -1.71 4.46 0.65
CA LYS A 31 -2.15 4.79 -0.69
C LYS A 31 -1.22 4.12 -1.70
N LEU A 32 -1.78 3.28 -2.57
CA LEU A 32 -1.06 2.62 -3.66
C LEU A 32 -1.31 3.36 -4.96
N PHE A 33 -0.24 3.63 -5.71
CA PHE A 33 -0.31 4.31 -7.01
C PHE A 33 -0.01 3.31 -8.12
N PHE A 34 -0.98 3.09 -9.01
CA PHE A 34 -0.90 2.04 -10.02
C PHE A 34 -0.27 2.55 -11.33
N PRO A 35 0.82 1.94 -11.81
CA PRO A 35 1.52 2.41 -13.00
C PRO A 35 0.59 2.42 -14.22
N GLN A 36 0.79 3.39 -15.12
CA GLN A 36 0.10 3.49 -16.41
C GLN A 36 1.14 3.33 -17.51
N SER A 37 0.78 2.63 -18.60
CA SER A 37 1.73 2.29 -19.67
C SER A 37 2.26 3.50 -20.44
N ASP A 38 1.52 4.60 -20.44
CA ASP A 38 1.77 5.83 -21.19
C ASP A 38 2.32 6.98 -20.33
N ALA A 39 2.50 6.76 -19.02
CA ALA A 39 2.90 7.81 -18.09
C ALA A 39 3.92 7.32 -17.06
N HIS A 40 5.03 8.04 -16.96
CA HIS A 40 5.98 7.87 -15.87
C HIS A 40 5.51 8.64 -14.64
N PHE A 41 5.33 7.94 -13.53
CA PHE A 41 5.00 8.56 -12.25
C PHE A 41 6.27 8.82 -11.44
N VAL A 42 6.45 10.06 -11.00
CA VAL A 42 7.47 10.44 -10.02
C VAL A 42 6.78 10.56 -8.67
N PRO A 43 7.14 9.73 -7.66
CA PRO A 43 6.57 9.84 -6.31
C PRO A 43 6.82 11.23 -5.70
N PRO A 44 5.92 11.73 -4.83
CA PRO A 44 6.16 12.97 -4.11
C PRO A 44 7.27 12.81 -3.09
N THR A 45 7.92 13.92 -2.73
CA THR A 45 8.92 13.98 -1.67
C THR A 45 8.28 14.53 -0.39
N VAL A 46 8.59 13.92 0.75
CA VAL A 46 8.19 14.46 2.06
C VAL A 46 9.28 15.39 2.58
N THR A 47 8.93 16.64 2.87
CA THR A 47 9.81 17.64 3.51
C THR A 47 9.24 18.08 4.86
N GLU A 48 9.97 18.90 5.61
CA GLU A 48 9.50 19.45 6.88
C GLU A 48 8.24 20.32 6.73
N GLU A 49 8.10 20.98 5.58
CA GLU A 49 6.97 21.84 5.22
C GLU A 49 5.78 21.07 4.65
N GLY A 50 5.94 19.76 4.39
CA GLY A 50 4.88 18.87 3.93
C GLY A 50 5.25 18.08 2.66
N ILE A 51 4.22 17.59 1.96
CA ILE A 51 4.40 16.74 0.78
C ILE A 51 4.52 17.60 -0.47
N VAL A 52 5.68 17.55 -1.13
CA VAL A 52 5.95 18.23 -2.40
C VAL A 52 5.65 17.29 -3.56
N TRP A 53 4.66 17.66 -4.37
CA TRP A 53 4.29 16.90 -5.56
C TRP A 53 5.04 17.41 -6.79
N PRO A 54 5.71 16.54 -7.56
CA PRO A 54 6.27 16.93 -8.85
C PRO A 54 5.16 17.26 -9.85
N GLU A 55 5.52 18.02 -10.88
CA GLU A 55 4.65 18.20 -12.05
C GLU A 55 4.47 16.88 -12.80
N GLY A 56 3.32 16.73 -13.45
CA GLY A 56 3.00 15.57 -14.28
C GLY A 56 1.73 14.81 -13.86
N PRO A 57 1.41 13.72 -14.57
CA PRO A 57 0.20 12.96 -14.33
C PRO A 57 0.27 12.24 -12.99
N ARG A 58 -0.86 12.27 -12.25
CA ARG A 58 -1.05 11.43 -11.07
C ARG A 58 -1.77 10.16 -11.49
N PRO A 59 -1.16 8.98 -11.35
CA PRO A 59 -1.82 7.74 -11.68
C PRO A 59 -3.03 7.48 -10.76
N PRO A 60 -3.95 6.60 -11.17
CA PRO A 60 -4.99 6.11 -10.28
C PRO A 60 -4.39 5.57 -8.99
N SER A 61 -5.02 5.90 -7.86
CA SER A 61 -4.60 5.40 -6.56
C SER A 61 -5.76 4.85 -5.73
N ARG A 62 -5.47 3.90 -4.85
CA ARG A 62 -6.44 3.29 -3.93
C ARG A 62 -5.80 3.09 -2.57
N ASP A 63 -6.63 3.17 -1.53
CA ASP A 63 -6.20 2.91 -0.16
C ASP A 63 -6.33 1.43 0.14
N TYR A 64 -5.29 0.86 0.75
CA TYR A 64 -5.20 -0.54 1.14
C TYR A 64 -4.61 -0.66 2.54
N THR A 65 -5.07 -1.66 3.28
CA THR A 65 -4.50 -2.00 4.59
C THR A 65 -3.13 -2.67 4.41
N PRO A 66 -2.05 -2.10 4.98
CA PRO A 66 -0.74 -2.73 4.95
C PRO A 66 -0.65 -3.87 5.96
N LEU A 67 -0.19 -5.04 5.52
CA LEU A 67 0.14 -6.17 6.40
C LEU A 67 1.66 -6.30 6.44
N TYR A 68 2.30 -5.55 7.32
CA TYR A 68 3.76 -5.46 7.40
C TYR A 68 4.35 -6.44 8.41
N ASP A 69 5.36 -7.20 7.99
CA ASP A 69 6.17 -8.07 8.83
C ASP A 69 7.58 -7.47 8.99
N GLU A 70 7.85 -6.89 10.16
CA GLU A 70 9.14 -6.26 10.48
C GLU A 70 10.31 -7.26 10.48
N LEU A 71 10.08 -8.51 10.89
CA LEU A 71 11.14 -9.53 10.97
C LEU A 71 11.57 -9.99 9.58
N ARG A 72 10.62 -10.06 8.64
CA ARG A 72 10.85 -10.48 7.26
C ARG A 72 11.18 -9.30 6.33
N HIS A 73 10.95 -8.06 6.78
CA HIS A 73 11.06 -6.85 5.97
C HIS A 73 10.17 -6.93 4.71
N GLU A 74 8.94 -7.38 4.92
CA GLU A 74 7.98 -7.71 3.85
C GLU A 74 6.65 -6.98 4.10
N LEU A 75 6.15 -6.27 3.09
CA LEU A 75 4.84 -5.64 3.11
C LEU A 75 3.86 -6.42 2.23
N ALA A 76 2.94 -7.15 2.85
CA ALA A 76 1.86 -7.82 2.15
C ALA A 76 0.66 -6.88 1.95
N ILE A 77 0.05 -6.94 0.76
CA ILE A 77 -1.20 -6.28 0.42
C ILE A 77 -2.15 -7.32 -0.18
N ASP A 78 -3.37 -7.36 0.34
CA ASP A 78 -4.43 -8.25 -0.13
C ASP A 78 -5.40 -7.52 -1.06
N PHE A 79 -5.40 -7.90 -2.33
CA PHE A 79 -6.25 -7.31 -3.36
C PHE A 79 -7.51 -8.12 -3.54
N PHE A 80 -8.67 -7.50 -3.31
CA PHE A 80 -9.93 -8.06 -3.78
C PHE A 80 -10.02 -7.99 -5.31
N ILE A 81 -10.26 -9.13 -5.95
CA ILE A 81 -10.26 -9.29 -7.40
C ILE A 81 -11.69 -9.20 -7.93
N HIS A 82 -11.89 -8.22 -8.80
CA HIS A 82 -13.14 -7.98 -9.51
C HIS A 82 -12.89 -7.41 -10.91
N GLU A 83 -13.89 -7.49 -11.78
CA GLU A 83 -13.82 -6.96 -13.15
C GLU A 83 -13.72 -5.42 -13.16
N GLY A 84 -12.94 -4.87 -14.09
CA GLY A 84 -12.84 -3.42 -14.33
C GLY A 84 -12.07 -2.61 -13.29
N GLY A 85 -11.62 -3.21 -12.18
CA GLY A 85 -10.86 -2.51 -11.15
C GLY A 85 -9.39 -2.30 -11.53
N VAL A 86 -8.88 -1.07 -11.43
CA VAL A 86 -7.46 -0.77 -11.71
C VAL A 86 -6.50 -1.58 -10.83
N ALA A 87 -6.79 -1.66 -9.53
CA ALA A 87 -5.98 -2.40 -8.57
C ALA A 87 -6.09 -3.91 -8.77
N SER A 88 -7.30 -4.40 -9.04
CA SER A 88 -7.57 -5.80 -9.38
C SER A 88 -6.82 -6.21 -10.65
N GLY A 89 -6.93 -5.42 -11.72
CA GLY A 89 -6.26 -5.68 -13.00
C GLY A 89 -4.74 -5.67 -12.89
N TRP A 90 -4.18 -4.72 -12.12
CA TRP A 90 -2.74 -4.71 -11.82
C TRP A 90 -2.34 -5.94 -11.01
N ALA A 91 -3.04 -6.24 -9.92
CA ALA A 91 -2.71 -7.35 -9.05
C ALA A 91 -2.74 -8.69 -9.79
N MET A 92 -3.73 -8.90 -10.66
CA MET A 92 -3.87 -10.10 -11.50
C MET A 92 -2.71 -10.29 -12.49
N GLN A 93 -2.05 -9.22 -12.91
CA GLN A 93 -0.93 -9.25 -13.86
C GLN A 93 0.44 -9.17 -13.18
N ALA A 94 0.48 -8.89 -11.87
CA ALA A 94 1.71 -8.64 -11.14
C ALA A 94 2.65 -9.85 -11.15
N GLN A 95 3.93 -9.58 -11.36
CA GLN A 95 5.03 -10.55 -11.41
C GLN A 95 6.18 -10.12 -10.50
N PRO A 96 7.04 -11.06 -10.07
CA PRO A 96 8.27 -10.70 -9.36
C PRO A 96 9.10 -9.69 -10.16
N GLY A 97 9.48 -8.59 -9.51
CA GLY A 97 10.21 -7.48 -10.13
C GLY A 97 9.35 -6.28 -10.53
N ASP A 98 8.02 -6.44 -10.58
CA ASP A 98 7.11 -5.31 -10.76
C ASP A 98 7.22 -4.34 -9.58
N LYS A 99 7.11 -3.05 -9.88
CA LYS A 99 7.20 -1.97 -8.90
C LYS A 99 5.83 -1.36 -8.65
N LEU A 100 5.56 -1.07 -7.38
CA LEU A 100 4.37 -0.33 -6.95
C LEU A 100 4.81 0.78 -6.01
N THR A 101 4.29 1.99 -6.20
CA THR A 101 4.55 3.09 -5.26
C THR A 101 3.53 3.03 -4.13
N VAL A 102 4.04 3.03 -2.90
CA VAL A 102 3.28 3.03 -1.66
C VAL A 102 3.54 4.36 -0.95
N ALA A 103 2.48 5.05 -0.53
CA ALA A 103 2.59 6.21 0.36
C ALA A 103 1.85 5.96 1.66
N GLY A 104 2.52 6.23 2.77
CA GLY A 104 2.00 6.02 4.11
C GLY A 104 2.41 4.68 4.74
N PRO A 105 1.74 4.26 5.83
CA PRO A 105 0.56 4.92 6.39
C PRO A 105 0.86 6.33 6.89
N ARG A 106 -0.10 7.26 6.79
CA ARG A 106 0.11 8.66 7.22
C ARG A 106 0.36 8.76 8.73
N GLY A 107 -0.19 7.82 9.47
CA GLY A 107 -0.03 7.64 10.90
C GLY A 107 -0.81 6.41 11.33
N SER A 108 -0.60 6.00 12.58
CA SER A 108 -1.32 4.89 13.19
C SER A 108 -2.07 5.36 14.42
N LEU A 109 -3.30 4.89 14.58
CA LEU A 109 -4.06 5.05 15.81
C LEU A 109 -3.85 3.81 16.67
N VAL A 110 -2.91 3.90 17.61
CA VAL A 110 -2.63 2.83 18.57
C VAL A 110 -3.51 3.04 19.79
N VAL A 111 -4.42 2.09 20.05
CA VAL A 111 -5.34 2.15 21.18
C VAL A 111 -4.94 1.11 22.23
N PRO A 112 -5.05 1.41 23.53
CA PRO A 112 -4.80 0.42 24.59
C PRO A 112 -5.67 -0.83 24.43
N GLU A 113 -5.04 -2.00 24.63
CA GLU A 113 -5.68 -3.31 24.53
C GLU A 113 -6.57 -3.65 25.75
N ASP A 114 -6.47 -2.88 26.83
CA ASP A 114 -7.19 -3.10 28.09
C ASP A 114 -8.54 -2.36 28.17
N TYR A 115 -8.95 -1.67 27.10
CA TYR A 115 -10.27 -1.05 27.02
C TYR A 115 -11.37 -2.10 26.84
N ALA A 116 -12.38 -2.05 27.71
CA ALA A 116 -13.54 -2.95 27.64
C ALA A 116 -14.41 -2.71 26.39
N TYR A 117 -14.47 -1.47 25.89
CA TYR A 117 -15.10 -1.09 24.62
C TYR A 117 -14.55 0.24 24.12
N GLN A 118 -14.64 0.46 22.81
CA GLN A 118 -14.32 1.72 22.14
C GLN A 118 -15.54 2.15 21.33
N LEU A 119 -15.92 3.41 21.44
CA LEU A 119 -16.97 4.03 20.63
C LEU A 119 -16.29 5.01 19.67
N TYR A 120 -16.41 4.73 18.38
CA TYR A 120 -16.02 5.62 17.28
C TYR A 120 -17.21 6.44 16.81
#